data_AF-A0A1G6YRR8-F1
#
_entry.id   AF-A0A1G6YRR8-F1
#
_cell.length_a   1.000
_cell.length_b   1.000
_cell.length_c   1.000
_cell.angle_alpha   90.00
_cell.angle_beta   90.00
_cell.angle_gamma   90.00
#
_symmetry.space_group_name_H-M   'P 1'
#
loop_
_entity.id
_entity.type
_entity.pdbx_description
1 polymer ?
#
loop_
_entity_poly.entity_id
_entity_poly.type
_entity_poly.pdbx_seq_one_letter_code
_entity_poly.pdbx_strand_id
1 'polypeptide(L)'
;MTDVLVVLAALVVATAGAVAFAKWNRARRRRDKVVFRQVLDEVSAEISEFADEIESVPRRAGGIVAEQRRRATAAYTEASRLLAKARSPRELSEACALIREERQRLRSVREGA
;
A
#
# COMPACT_ATOMS: atom_id res chain seq x y z
N MET A 1 -34.75 -47.56 -7.20
CA MET A 1 -33.58 -47.29 -8.07
C MET A 1 -33.38 -45.80 -8.37
N THR A 2 -34.45 -45.01 -8.42
CA THR A 2 -34.41 -43.55 -8.67
C THR A 2 -33.75 -42.75 -7.54
N ASP A 3 -33.98 -43.10 -6.27
CA ASP A 3 -33.42 -42.33 -5.13
C ASP A 3 -31.89 -42.35 -5.07
N VAL A 4 -31.26 -43.47 -5.42
CA VAL A 4 -29.79 -43.61 -5.41
C VAL A 4 -29.16 -42.74 -6.49
N LEU A 5 -29.79 -42.65 -7.67
CA LEU A 5 -29.33 -41.80 -8.78
C LEU A 5 -29.47 -40.31 -8.46
N VAL A 6 -30.56 -39.91 -7.78
CA VAL A 6 -30.76 -38.52 -7.36
C VAL A 6 -29.73 -38.10 -6.30
N VAL A 7 -29.45 -38.98 -5.32
CA VAL A 7 -28.42 -38.71 -4.30
C VAL A 7 -27.03 -38.61 -4.91
N LEU A 8 -26.68 -39.51 -5.85
CA LEU A 8 -25.41 -39.46 -6.57
C LEU A 8 -25.29 -38.16 -7.40
N ALA A 9 -26.34 -37.78 -8.13
CA ALA A 9 -26.34 -36.55 -8.91
C ALA A 9 -26.18 -35.30 -8.01
N ALA A 10 -26.88 -35.25 -6.88
CA ALA A 10 -26.78 -34.16 -5.92
C ALA A 10 -25.36 -34.05 -5.32
N LEU A 11 -24.72 -35.19 -5.02
CA LEU A 11 -23.35 -35.23 -4.51
C LEU A 11 -22.33 -34.71 -5.55
N VAL A 12 -22.50 -35.07 -6.81
CA VAL A 12 -21.65 -34.58 -7.92
C VAL A 12 -21.79 -33.08 -8.11
N VAL A 13 -23.02 -32.55 -8.06
CA VAL A 13 -23.26 -31.09 -8.16
C VAL A 13 -22.66 -30.34 -6.96
N ALA A 14 -22.84 -30.86 -5.75
CA ALA A 14 -22.31 -30.24 -4.53
C ALA A 14 -20.77 -30.20 -4.54
N THR A 15 -20.12 -31.30 -4.93
CA THR A 15 -18.65 -31.37 -5.02
C THR A 15 -18.10 -30.47 -6.12
N ALA A 16 -18.75 -30.42 -7.29
CA ALA A 16 -18.37 -29.51 -8.36
C ALA A 16 -18.50 -28.03 -7.94
N GLY A 17 -19.59 -27.67 -7.25
CA GLY A 17 -19.79 -26.33 -6.70
C GLY A 17 -18.72 -25.94 -5.68
N ALA A 18 -18.38 -26.84 -4.75
CA ALA A 18 -17.34 -26.61 -3.75
C ALA A 18 -15.96 -26.40 -4.40
N VAL A 19 -15.60 -27.20 -5.41
CA VAL A 19 -14.33 -27.06 -6.15
C VAL A 19 -14.29 -25.75 -6.93
N ALA A 20 -15.37 -25.39 -7.63
CA ALA A 20 -15.47 -24.12 -8.35
C ALA A 20 -15.31 -22.92 -7.41
N PHE A 21 -15.99 -22.94 -6.25
CA PHE A 21 -15.89 -21.91 -5.23
C PHE A 21 -14.47 -21.80 -4.64
N ALA A 22 -13.84 -22.94 -4.33
CA ALA A 22 -12.46 -22.96 -3.85
C ALA A 22 -11.48 -22.39 -4.88
N LYS A 23 -11.64 -22.73 -6.17
CA LYS A 23 -10.82 -22.19 -7.26
C LYS A 23 -11.02 -20.68 -7.42
N TRP A 24 -12.26 -20.21 -7.35
CA TRP A 24 -12.57 -18.79 -7.42
C TRP A 24 -11.94 -18.01 -6.25
N ASN A 25 -12.08 -18.50 -5.01
CA ASN A 25 -11.45 -17.87 -3.85
C ASN A 25 -9.92 -17.84 -3.96
N ARG A 26 -9.28 -18.90 -4.48
CA ARG A 26 -7.83 -18.90 -4.75
C ARG A 26 -7.46 -17.84 -5.80
N ALA A 27 -8.23 -17.72 -6.88
CA ALA A 27 -7.99 -16.72 -7.91
C ALA A 27 -8.14 -15.29 -7.36
N ARG A 28 -9.16 -15.03 -6.54
CA ARG A 28 -9.36 -13.76 -5.86
C ARG A 28 -8.17 -13.40 -4.96
N ARG A 29 -7.75 -14.33 -4.09
CA ARG A 29 -6.57 -14.14 -3.23
C ARG A 29 -5.29 -13.86 -4.03
N ARG A 30 -5.12 -14.46 -5.21
CA ARG A 30 -3.98 -14.16 -6.10
C ARG A 30 -4.05 -12.73 -6.63
N ARG A 31 -5.22 -12.28 -7.09
CA ARG A 31 -5.44 -10.90 -7.54
C ARG A 31 -5.16 -9.91 -6.42
N ASP A 32 -5.70 -10.15 -5.22
CA ASP A 32 -5.49 -9.26 -4.06
C ASP A 32 -3.99 -9.13 -3.71
N LYS A 33 -3.23 -10.22 -3.81
CA LYS A 33 -1.77 -10.19 -3.63
C LYS A 33 -1.03 -9.40 -4.69
N VAL A 34 -1.44 -9.52 -5.96
CA VAL A 34 -0.83 -8.76 -7.06
C VAL A 34 -1.12 -7.28 -6.90
N VAL A 35 -2.37 -6.91 -6.61
CA VAL A 35 -2.78 -5.53 -6.35
C VAL A 35 -2.01 -4.98 -5.14
N PHE A 36 -1.92 -5.73 -4.05
CA PHE A 36 -1.13 -5.30 -2.89
C PHE A 36 0.34 -5.06 -3.22
N ARG A 37 0.97 -5.96 -4.00
CA ARG A 37 2.36 -5.75 -4.43
C ARG A 37 2.51 -4.51 -5.32
N GLN A 38 1.60 -4.31 -6.27
CA GLN A 38 1.65 -3.12 -7.12
C GLN A 38 1.55 -1.83 -6.31
N VAL A 39 0.60 -1.77 -5.36
CA VAL A 39 0.47 -0.62 -4.46
C VAL A 39 1.71 -0.48 -3.57
N LEU A 40 2.25 -1.58 -3.03
CA LEU A 40 3.48 -1.56 -2.24
C LEU A 40 4.66 -0.97 -3.02
N ASP A 41 4.84 -1.39 -4.27
CA ASP A 41 5.92 -0.93 -5.14
C ASP A 41 5.75 0.56 -5.48
N GLU A 42 4.52 0.99 -5.80
CA GLU A 42 4.19 2.40 -6.07
C GLU A 42 4.48 3.28 -4.85
N VAL A 43 4.00 2.88 -3.67
CA VAL A 43 4.23 3.62 -2.43
C VAL A 43 5.72 3.65 -2.10
N SER A 44 6.43 2.53 -2.24
CA SER A 44 7.88 2.49 -2.03
C SER A 44 8.64 3.46 -2.94
N ALA A 45 8.19 3.63 -4.18
CA ALA A 45 8.77 4.61 -5.09
C ALA A 45 8.49 6.04 -4.64
N GLU A 46 7.25 6.34 -4.21
CA GLU A 46 6.85 7.65 -3.67
C GLU A 46 7.64 8.00 -2.39
N ILE A 47 7.87 7.04 -1.49
CA ILE A 47 8.72 7.21 -0.30
C ILE A 47 10.17 7.54 -0.70
N SER A 48 10.70 6.84 -1.71
CA SER A 48 12.08 7.01 -2.17
C SER A 48 12.28 8.38 -2.82
N GLU A 49 11.37 8.80 -3.69
CA GLU A 49 11.40 10.13 -4.32
C GLU A 49 11.29 11.25 -3.27
N PHE A 50 10.49 11.04 -2.23
CA PHE A 50 10.41 11.99 -1.12
C PHE A 50 11.72 12.11 -0.34
N ALA A 51 12.47 11.00 -0.18
CA ALA A 51 13.80 11.04 0.42
C ALA A 51 14.75 11.92 -0.39
N ASP A 52 14.75 11.77 -1.72
CA ASP A 52 15.56 12.60 -2.62
C ASP A 52 15.18 14.08 -2.52
N GLU A 53 13.88 14.40 -2.41
CA GLU A 53 13.43 15.77 -2.18
C GLU A 53 13.94 16.34 -0.85
N ILE A 54 13.94 15.56 0.24
CA ILE A 54 14.49 15.97 1.54
C ILE A 54 16.00 16.20 1.46
N GLU A 55 16.72 15.37 0.71
CA GLU A 55 18.16 15.51 0.50
C GLU A 55 18.53 16.75 -0.33
N SER A 56 17.66 17.14 -1.27
CA SER A 56 17.83 18.37 -2.04
C SER A 56 17.74 19.65 -1.20
N VAL A 57 17.13 19.58 -0.01
CA VAL A 57 17.02 20.74 0.89
C VAL A 57 18.35 21.01 1.58
N PRO A 58 18.87 22.25 1.54
CA PRO A 58 20.16 22.60 2.13
C PRO A 58 20.26 22.23 3.61
N ARG A 59 21.29 21.45 3.97
CA ARG A 59 21.53 21.03 5.37
C ARG A 59 21.94 22.17 6.30
N ARG A 60 22.51 23.25 5.74
CA ARG A 60 22.94 24.45 6.47
C ARG A 60 21.88 25.57 6.46
N ALA A 61 20.62 25.23 6.17
CA ALA A 61 19.53 26.19 6.29
C ALA A 61 19.25 26.49 7.78
N GLY A 62 18.92 27.73 8.08
CA GLY A 62 18.40 28.15 9.38
C GLY A 62 16.88 28.35 9.36
N GLY A 63 16.28 28.54 10.52
CA GLY A 63 14.87 28.93 10.64
C GLY A 63 13.88 27.91 10.08
N ILE A 64 12.88 28.40 9.34
CA ILE A 64 11.73 27.61 8.87
C ILE A 64 12.15 26.44 7.99
N VAL A 65 13.12 26.62 7.09
CA VAL A 65 13.59 25.58 6.17
C VAL A 65 14.21 24.39 6.94
N ALA A 66 14.94 24.66 8.02
CA ALA A 66 15.54 23.63 8.87
C ALA A 66 14.48 22.81 9.62
N GLU A 67 13.46 23.48 10.14
CA GLU A 67 12.33 22.86 10.84
C GLU A 67 11.51 21.97 9.88
N GLN A 68 11.24 22.47 8.68
CA GLN A 68 10.50 21.71 7.66
C GLN A 68 11.26 20.48 7.19
N ARG A 69 12.59 20.58 7.03
CA ARG A 69 13.44 19.41 6.76
C ARG A 69 13.38 18.37 7.87
N ARG A 70 13.36 18.79 9.15
CA ARG A 70 13.21 17.88 10.30
C ARG A 70 11.87 17.16 10.28
N ARG A 71 10.77 17.90 10.04
CA ARG A 71 9.41 17.33 9.93
C ARG A 71 9.30 16.34 8.79
N ALA A 72 9.78 16.72 7.60
CA ALA A 72 9.81 15.84 6.43
C ALA A 72 10.62 14.56 6.70
N THR A 73 11.76 14.65 7.40
CA THR A 73 12.55 13.48 7.80
C THR A 73 11.81 12.57 8.78
N ALA A 74 11.09 13.14 9.75
CA ALA A 74 10.27 12.38 10.68
C ALA A 74 9.11 11.66 9.96
N ALA A 75 8.44 12.35 9.04
CA ALA A 75 7.37 11.77 8.23
C ALA A 75 7.87 10.67 7.29
N TYR A 76 9.03 10.85 6.66
CA TYR A 76 9.69 9.78 5.89
C TYR A 76 9.95 8.53 6.76
N THR A 77 10.44 8.75 7.98
CA THR A 77 10.73 7.64 8.92
C THR A 77 9.45 6.90 9.30
N GLU A 78 8.37 7.62 9.62
CA GLU A 78 7.09 7.01 9.98
C GLU A 78 6.42 6.32 8.79
N ALA A 79 6.44 6.94 7.61
CA ALA A 79 5.90 6.34 6.39
C ALA A 79 6.66 5.05 6.01
N SER A 80 7.99 5.04 6.15
CA SER A 80 8.82 3.84 5.97
C SER A 80 8.48 2.75 6.99
N ARG A 81 8.20 3.14 8.24
CA ARG A 81 7.76 2.20 9.29
C ARG A 81 6.40 1.59 8.98
N LEU A 82 5.46 2.38 8.47
CA LEU A 82 4.14 1.92 8.05
C LEU A 82 4.24 0.98 6.85
N LEU A 83 5.05 1.34 5.84
CA LEU A 83 5.33 0.50 4.68
C LEU A 83 5.88 -0.87 5.10
N ALA A 84 6.85 -0.91 6.02
CA ALA A 84 7.43 -2.15 6.51
C ALA A 84 6.44 -3.05 7.28
N LYS A 85 5.38 -2.47 7.86
CA LYS A 85 4.37 -3.21 8.63
C LYS A 85 3.13 -3.57 7.83
N ALA A 86 2.91 -2.93 6.68
CA ALA A 86 1.69 -3.06 5.91
C ALA A 86 1.45 -4.51 5.45
N ARG A 87 0.22 -4.98 5.65
CA ARG A 87 -0.27 -6.29 5.23
C ARG A 87 -1.41 -6.18 4.23
N SER A 88 -1.93 -4.97 4.03
CA SER A 88 -3.04 -4.69 3.13
C SER A 88 -2.86 -3.33 2.44
N PRO A 89 -3.45 -3.12 1.24
CA PRO A 89 -3.37 -1.84 0.55
C PRO A 89 -3.95 -0.67 1.35
N ARG A 90 -4.96 -0.94 2.19
CA ARG A 90 -5.60 0.08 3.03
C ARG A 90 -4.65 0.62 4.11
N GLU A 91 -3.71 -0.19 4.60
CA GLU A 91 -2.72 0.27 5.56
C GLU A 91 -1.67 1.20 4.91
N LEU A 92 -1.50 1.12 3.59
CA LEU A 92 -0.57 1.98 2.84
C LEU A 92 -1.14 3.39 2.59
N SER A 93 -2.46 3.58 2.66
CA SER A 93 -3.06 4.91 2.41
C SER A 93 -2.63 5.95 3.44
N GLU A 94 -2.38 5.54 4.69
CA GLU A 94 -1.90 6.43 5.74
C GLU A 94 -0.46 6.90 5.46
N ALA A 95 0.41 6.00 5.00
CA ALA A 95 1.77 6.35 4.58
C ALA A 95 1.77 7.34 3.40
N CYS A 96 0.92 7.12 2.39
CA CYS A 96 0.75 8.05 1.27
C CYS A 96 0.27 9.43 1.72
N ALA A 97 -0.73 9.49 2.60
CA ALA A 97 -1.28 10.75 3.07
C ALA A 97 -0.21 11.59 3.79
N LEU A 98 0.56 10.96 4.69
CA LEU A 98 1.66 11.60 5.42
C LEU A 98 2.73 12.15 4.46
N ILE A 99 3.16 11.35 3.48
CA ILE A 99 4.19 11.79 2.52
C ILE A 99 3.67 12.95 1.66
N ARG A 100 2.45 12.86 1.12
CA ARG A 100 1.92 13.89 0.23
C ARG A 100 1.76 15.23 0.93
N GLU A 101 1.26 15.22 2.17
CA GLU A 101 1.11 16.42 2.97
C GLU A 101 2.45 17.10 3.23
N GLU A 102 3.45 16.34 3.69
CA GLU A 102 4.77 16.90 4.01
C GLU A 102 5.56 17.29 2.77
N ARG A 103 5.41 16.54 1.66
CA ARG A 103 5.97 16.89 0.36
C ARG A 103 5.43 18.24 -0.13
N GLN A 104 4.13 18.48 0.02
CA GLN A 104 3.52 19.77 -0.34
C GLN A 104 4.06 20.92 0.52
N ARG A 105 4.20 20.70 1.84
CA ARG A 105 4.79 21.70 2.76
C ARG A 105 6.25 21.99 2.44
N LEU A 106 7.03 20.96 2.11
CA LEU A 106 8.43 21.11 1.73
C LEU A 106 8.58 21.94 0.44
N ARG A 107 7.72 21.68 -0.56
CA ARG A 107 7.68 22.45 -1.81
C ARG A 107 7.25 23.90 -1.60
N SER A 108 6.23 24.15 -0.78
CA SER A 108 5.79 25.53 -0.50
C SER A 108 6.89 26.37 0.15
N VAL A 109 7.70 25.75 1.01
CA VAL A 109 8.82 26.43 1.67
C VAL A 109 9.97 26.67 0.71
N ARG A 110 10.18 25.79 -0.27
CA ARG A 110 11.18 25.96 -1.33
C ARG A 110 10.79 27.06 -2.33
N GLU A 111 9.51 27.16 -2.67
CA GLU A 111 9.00 28.16 -3.62
C GLU A 111 8.79 29.54 -2.99
N GLY A 112 8.65 29.62 -1.66
CA GLY A 112 8.49 30.86 -0.91
C GLY A 112 9.77 31.42 -0.28
N ALA A 113 10.93 30.78 -0.48
CA ALA A 113 12.25 31.20 0.02
C ALA A 113 13.12 31.73 -1.14
#